data_AF-A0AA39RFM0-F1
#
_entry.id   AF-A0AA39RFM0-F1
#
_cell.length_a   1.000
_cell.length_b   1.000
_cell.length_c   1.000
_cell.angle_alpha   90.00
_cell.angle_beta   90.00
_cell.angle_gamma   90.00
#
_symmetry.space_group_name_H-M   'P 1'
#
loop_
_entity.id
_entity.type
_entity.pdbx_description
1 polymer ?
#
loop_
_entity_poly.entity_id
_entity_poly.type
_entity_poly.pdbx_seq_one_letter_code
_entity_poly.pdbx_strand_id
1 'polypeptide(L)'
;MTVFSLVLLTYFMVVSGIVYDVIVEPPGIGSTQDPATGSVRPVVFLPGRVNGQYIIEGLSSGFMFVLGGIGIVLLDLALDKNRAKSVKVSYASAGISSVVIAYIMSMLFIRIKIPGYLR
;
A
#
# COMPACT_ATOMS: atom_id res chain seq x y z
N MET A 1 -14.01 4.80 18.69
CA MET A 1 -13.12 5.27 17.61
C MET A 1 -11.64 5.24 17.99
N THR A 2 -11.24 5.65 19.19
CA THR A 2 -9.83 5.62 19.63
C THR A 2 -9.18 4.24 19.53
N VAL A 3 -9.84 3.19 20.06
CA VAL A 3 -9.34 1.81 19.98
C VAL A 3 -9.23 1.35 18.53
N PHE A 4 -10.21 1.66 17.68
CA PHE A 4 -10.17 1.33 16.25
C PHE A 4 -8.97 1.98 15.56
N SER A 5 -8.70 3.25 15.83
CA SER A 5 -7.54 3.96 15.25
C SER A 5 -6.21 3.35 15.70
N LEU A 6 -6.09 2.92 16.97
CA LEU A 6 -4.89 2.22 17.46
C LEU A 6 -4.72 0.85 16.79
N VAL A 7 -5.80 0.08 16.62
CA VAL A 7 -5.76 -1.20 15.91
C VAL A 7 -5.38 -1.01 14.44
N LEU A 8 -5.92 0.01 13.77
CA LEU A 8 -5.57 0.30 12.39
C LEU A 8 -4.10 0.74 12.23
N LEU A 9 -3.59 1.53 13.18
CA LEU A 9 -2.18 1.92 13.21
C LEU A 9 -1.27 0.71 13.42
N THR A 10 -1.61 -0.18 14.35
CA THR A 10 -0.82 -1.40 14.57
C THR A 10 -0.88 -2.35 13.39
N TYR A 11 -2.03 -2.48 12.72
CA TYR A 11 -2.16 -3.20 11.45
C TYR A 11 -1.22 -2.64 10.38
N PHE A 12 -1.20 -1.30 10.19
CA PHE A 12 -0.28 -0.65 9.27
C PHE A 12 1.18 -0.97 9.59
N MET A 13 1.59 -0.85 10.85
CA MET A 13 2.96 -1.10 11.28
C MET A 13 3.41 -2.54 11.00
N VAL A 14 2.56 -3.52 11.31
CA VAL A 14 2.88 -4.93 11.12
C VAL A 14 2.93 -5.29 9.64
N VAL A 15 1.92 -4.90 8.86
CA VAL A 15 1.83 -5.27 7.44
C VAL A 15 2.84 -4.52 6.57
N SER A 16 3.23 -3.31 6.96
CA SER A 16 4.34 -2.59 6.30
C SER A 16 5.70 -3.26 6.52
N GLY A 17 5.77 -4.27 7.39
CA GLY A 17 7.00 -5.02 7.64
C GLY A 17 7.98 -4.33 8.57
N ILE A 18 7.53 -3.46 9.49
CA ILE A 18 8.42 -2.82 10.49
C ILE A 18 9.18 -3.86 11.31
N VAL A 19 8.56 -5.01 11.60
CA VAL A 19 9.23 -6.12 12.29
C VAL A 19 10.39 -6.67 11.45
N TYR A 20 10.19 -6.80 10.13
CA TYR A 20 11.25 -7.20 9.21
C TYR A 20 12.35 -6.13 9.14
N ASP A 21 11.96 -4.86 9.10
CA ASP A 21 12.91 -3.75 9.02
C ASP A 21 13.82 -3.67 10.26
N VAL A 22 13.27 -3.94 11.45
CA VAL A 22 14.05 -3.97 12.71
C VAL A 22 15.00 -5.17 12.78
N ILE A 23 14.60 -6.33 12.25
CA ILE A 23 15.41 -7.56 12.33
C ILE A 23 16.50 -7.58 11.26
N VAL A 24 16.17 -7.15 10.04
CA VAL A 24 17.01 -7.32 8.85
C VAL A 24 17.74 -6.03 8.49
N GLU A 25 17.30 -4.89 9.00
CA GLU A 25 17.87 -3.56 8.72
C GLU A 25 18.12 -3.34 7.22
N PRO A 26 17.12 -3.56 6.34
CA PRO A 26 17.29 -3.39 4.91
C PRO A 26 17.52 -1.90 4.58
N PRO A 27 18.19 -1.59 3.44
CA PRO A 27 18.30 -0.20 3.01
C PRO A 27 16.93 0.37 2.66
N GLY A 28 16.79 1.70 2.82
CA GLY A 28 15.52 2.37 2.60
C GLY A 28 15.03 2.31 1.15
N ILE A 29 15.97 2.46 0.20
CA ILE A 29 15.73 2.44 -1.25
C ILE A 29 16.94 1.73 -1.89
N GLY A 30 16.70 0.95 -2.94
CA GLY A 30 17.75 0.35 -3.74
C GLY A 30 18.29 1.29 -4.82
N SER A 31 19.32 0.83 -5.51
CA SER A 31 19.81 1.49 -6.72
C SER A 31 20.17 0.45 -7.77
N THR A 32 19.92 0.78 -9.03
CA THR A 32 20.39 0.00 -10.18
C THR A 32 21.28 0.89 -11.03
N GLN A 33 22.40 0.34 -11.49
CA GLN A 33 23.25 1.02 -12.43
C GLN A 33 22.84 0.62 -13.85
N ASP A 34 22.66 1.61 -14.71
CA ASP A 34 22.44 1.38 -16.13
C ASP A 34 23.76 0.89 -16.78
N PRO A 35 23.80 -0.31 -17.37
CA PRO A 35 25.02 -0.86 -17.96
C PRO A 35 25.60 -0.03 -19.10
N ALA A 36 24.78 0.74 -19.82
CA ALA A 36 25.21 1.51 -20.98
C ALA A 36 25.72 2.91 -20.63
N THR A 37 25.10 3.56 -19.63
CA THR A 37 25.39 4.96 -19.27
C THR A 37 26.16 5.11 -17.96
N GLY A 38 26.27 4.05 -17.16
CA GLY A 38 26.83 4.09 -15.82
C GLY A 38 25.99 4.88 -14.82
N SER A 39 24.84 5.43 -15.24
CA SER A 39 23.96 6.23 -14.38
C SER A 39 23.29 5.37 -13.32
N VAL A 40 23.27 5.86 -12.09
CA VAL A 40 22.62 5.19 -10.96
C VAL A 40 21.18 5.68 -10.87
N ARG A 41 20.22 4.75 -10.97
CA ARG A 41 18.79 5.04 -10.84
C ARG A 41 18.26 4.47 -9.53
N PRO A 42 17.47 5.23 -8.76
CA PRO A 42 16.86 4.71 -7.55
C PRO A 42 15.80 3.65 -7.90
N VAL A 43 15.73 2.59 -7.09
CA VAL A 43 14.78 1.50 -7.26
C VAL A 43 14.05 1.27 -5.95
N VAL A 44 12.72 1.38 -6.01
CA VAL A 44 11.83 1.37 -4.83
C VAL A 44 11.42 -0.05 -4.43
N PHE A 45 11.35 -0.97 -5.40
CA PHE A 45 10.97 -2.37 -5.18
C PHE A 45 12.14 -3.28 -5.48
N LEU A 46 12.36 -4.32 -4.68
CA LEU A 46 13.39 -5.32 -4.98
C LEU A 46 12.82 -6.40 -5.94
N PRO A 47 13.14 -6.36 -7.25
CA PRO A 47 12.57 -7.30 -8.22
C PRO A 47 13.19 -8.69 -8.07
N GLY A 48 12.38 -9.73 -8.29
CA GLY A 48 12.84 -11.13 -8.34
C GLY A 48 13.15 -11.78 -6.98
N ARG A 49 13.24 -11.01 -5.90
CA ARG A 49 13.42 -11.54 -4.54
C ARG A 49 12.17 -11.27 -3.69
N VAL A 50 11.28 -12.26 -3.63
CA VAL A 50 9.97 -12.15 -2.97
C VAL A 50 10.09 -11.98 -1.45
N ASN A 51 11.05 -12.66 -0.81
CA ASN A 51 11.22 -12.67 0.65
C ASN A 51 12.03 -11.48 1.21
N GLY A 52 12.52 -10.58 0.36
CA GLY A 52 13.28 -9.41 0.78
C GLY A 52 12.56 -8.15 0.35
N GLN A 53 12.54 -7.13 1.20
CA GLN A 53 11.92 -5.84 0.89
C GLN A 53 12.84 -4.68 1.25
N TYR A 54 12.66 -3.54 0.58
CA TYR A 54 13.17 -2.26 1.06
C TYR A 54 12.16 -1.61 2.03
N ILE A 55 12.61 -0.72 2.91
CA ILE A 55 11.72 -0.06 3.89
C ILE A 55 10.57 0.67 3.18
N ILE A 56 10.88 1.42 2.12
CA ILE A 56 9.86 2.17 1.37
C ILE A 56 8.87 1.25 0.64
N GLU A 57 9.33 0.05 0.27
CA GLU A 57 8.50 -0.97 -0.38
C GLU A 57 7.42 -1.47 0.59
N GLY A 58 7.85 -1.85 1.80
CA GLY A 58 6.98 -2.27 2.89
C GLY A 58 5.98 -1.18 3.24
N LEU A 59 6.45 0.04 3.55
CA LEU A 59 5.59 1.17 3.92
C LEU A 59 4.56 1.55 2.83
N SER A 60 4.98 1.55 1.56
CA SER A 60 4.07 1.87 0.45
C SER A 60 2.99 0.80 0.26
N SER A 61 3.34 -0.48 0.38
CA SER A 61 2.38 -1.58 0.32
C SER A 61 1.38 -1.56 1.48
N GLY A 62 1.86 -1.35 2.71
CA GLY A 62 1.02 -1.21 3.91
C GLY A 62 0.05 -0.04 3.82
N PHE A 63 0.49 1.10 3.26
CA PHE A 63 -0.39 2.24 3.01
C PHE A 63 -1.53 1.90 2.06
N MET A 64 -1.26 1.17 0.98
CA MET A 64 -2.31 0.77 0.01
C MET A 64 -3.35 -0.13 0.65
N PHE A 65 -2.95 -1.05 1.54
CA PHE A 65 -3.91 -1.92 2.25
C PHE A 65 -4.80 -1.13 3.20
N VAL A 66 -4.22 -0.18 3.95
CA VAL A 66 -5.00 0.71 4.82
C VAL A 66 -5.93 1.60 4.02
N LEU A 67 -5.47 2.16 2.89
CA LEU A 67 -6.31 2.95 1.99
C LEU A 67 -7.51 2.15 1.49
N GLY A 68 -7.29 0.91 1.04
CA GLY A 68 -8.37 0.02 0.62
C GLY A 68 -9.33 -0.33 1.75
N GLY A 69 -8.81 -0.65 2.94
CA GLY A 69 -9.63 -0.93 4.12
C GLY A 69 -10.47 0.26 4.59
N ILE A 70 -9.89 1.46 4.64
CA ILE A 70 -10.62 2.70 4.91
C ILE A 70 -11.67 2.95 3.83
N GLY A 71 -11.37 2.63 2.56
CA GLY A 71 -12.34 2.72 1.48
C GLY A 71 -13.61 1.91 1.72
N ILE A 72 -13.47 0.69 2.26
CA ILE A 72 -14.61 -0.14 2.66
C ILE A 72 -15.39 0.50 3.82
N VAL A 73 -14.69 1.06 4.82
CA VAL A 73 -15.34 1.80 5.92
C VAL A 73 -16.12 3.02 5.41
N LEU A 74 -15.58 3.75 4.43
CA LEU A 74 -16.28 4.87 3.79
C LEU A 74 -17.55 4.41 3.07
N LEU A 75 -17.52 3.26 2.41
CA LEU A 75 -18.70 2.67 1.77
C LEU A 75 -19.79 2.34 2.78
N ASP A 76 -19.43 1.79 3.95
CA ASP A 76 -20.37 1.54 5.03
C ASP A 76 -21.01 2.84 5.56
N LEU A 77 -20.19 3.88 5.77
CA LEU A 77 -20.66 5.20 6.18
C LEU A 77 -21.58 5.88 5.15
N ALA A 78 -21.47 5.51 3.87
CA ALA A 78 -22.36 6.01 2.82
C ALA A 78 -23.78 5.45 2.93
N LEU A 79 -23.98 4.30 3.60
CA LEU A 79 -25.29 3.65 3.78
C LEU A 79 -26.09 4.22 4.94
N ASP A 80 -25.47 5.03 5.80
CA ASP A 80 -26.11 5.65 6.95
C ASP A 80 -27.34 6.48 6.53
N LYS A 81 -28.52 6.13 7.06
CA LYS A 81 -29.80 6.76 6.70
C LYS A 81 -29.88 8.22 7.15
N ASN A 82 -29.18 8.60 8.23
CA ASN A 82 -29.30 9.90 8.88
C ASN A 82 -28.48 11.03 8.24
N ARG A 83 -27.69 10.74 7.19
CA ARG A 83 -26.83 11.74 6.53
C ARG A 83 -27.49 12.40 5.32
N ALA A 84 -27.05 13.60 4.98
CA ALA A 84 -27.46 14.27 3.75
C ALA A 84 -27.04 13.49 2.49
N LYS A 85 -27.85 13.54 1.43
CA LYS A 85 -27.61 12.80 0.18
C LYS A 85 -26.24 13.13 -0.45
N SER A 86 -25.82 14.40 -0.43
CA SER A 86 -24.52 14.83 -0.93
C SER A 86 -23.35 14.14 -0.21
N VAL A 87 -23.40 14.09 1.12
CA VAL A 87 -22.37 13.45 1.96
C VAL A 87 -22.28 11.95 1.69
N LYS A 88 -23.42 11.26 1.51
CA LYS A 88 -23.44 9.84 1.15
C LYS A 88 -22.77 9.60 -0.20
N VAL A 89 -23.08 10.43 -1.20
CA VAL A 89 -22.46 10.34 -2.53
C VAL A 89 -20.95 10.57 -2.45
N SER A 90 -20.49 11.53 -1.64
CA SER A 90 -19.06 11.77 -1.43
C SER A 90 -18.35 10.60 -0.77
N TYR A 91 -18.94 9.97 0.26
CA TYR A 91 -18.35 8.78 0.86
C TYR A 91 -18.35 7.58 -0.06
N ALA A 92 -19.42 7.37 -0.82
CA ALA A 92 -19.49 6.30 -1.80
C ALA A 92 -18.43 6.49 -2.90
N SER A 93 -18.30 7.69 -3.46
CA SER A 93 -17.31 7.96 -4.51
C SER A 93 -15.87 7.86 -4.00
N ALA A 94 -15.57 8.38 -2.80
CA ALA A 94 -14.27 8.26 -2.16
C ALA A 94 -13.94 6.81 -1.76
N GLY A 95 -14.93 6.05 -1.28
CA GLY A 95 -14.78 4.65 -0.92
C GLY A 95 -14.50 3.76 -2.13
N ILE A 96 -15.25 3.94 -3.22
CA ILE A 96 -15.01 3.20 -4.48
C ILE A 96 -13.63 3.56 -5.04
N SER A 97 -13.27 4.84 -5.11
CA SER A 97 -12.00 5.26 -5.70
C SER A 97 -10.80 4.76 -4.89
N SER A 98 -10.86 4.84 -3.56
CA SER A 98 -9.79 4.31 -2.69
C SER A 98 -9.60 2.80 -2.83
N VAL A 99 -10.69 2.01 -2.88
CA VAL A 99 -10.60 0.56 -3.11
C VAL A 99 -10.00 0.23 -4.48
N VAL A 100 -10.44 0.93 -5.54
CA VAL A 100 -9.93 0.72 -6.90
C VAL A 100 -8.45 1.09 -7.00
N ILE A 101 -8.05 2.24 -6.46
CA ILE A 101 -6.66 2.69 -6.44
C ILE A 101 -5.80 1.68 -5.66
N ALA A 102 -6.23 1.28 -4.47
CA ALA A 102 -5.52 0.29 -3.66
C ALA A 102 -5.32 -1.02 -4.43
N TYR A 103 -6.36 -1.54 -5.07
CA TYR A 103 -6.28 -2.77 -5.87
C TYR A 103 -5.30 -2.66 -7.04
N ILE A 104 -5.42 -1.60 -7.86
CA ILE A 104 -4.55 -1.40 -9.03
C ILE A 104 -3.09 -1.26 -8.59
N MET A 105 -2.83 -0.46 -7.54
CA MET A 105 -1.48 -0.24 -7.03
C MET A 105 -0.88 -1.50 -6.42
N SER A 106 -1.62 -2.24 -5.58
CA SER A 106 -1.15 -3.52 -5.04
C SER A 106 -0.86 -4.54 -6.14
N MET A 107 -1.68 -4.60 -7.18
CA MET A 107 -1.44 -5.48 -8.32
C MET A 107 -0.19 -5.08 -9.11
N LEU A 108 0.03 -3.77 -9.29
CA LEU A 108 1.23 -3.22 -9.91
C LEU A 108 2.49 -3.57 -9.08
N PHE A 109 2.42 -3.44 -7.76
CA PHE A 109 3.51 -3.80 -6.86
C PHE A 109 3.91 -5.27 -7.00
N ILE A 110 2.93 -6.19 -7.04
CA ILE A 110 3.21 -7.61 -7.25
C ILE A 110 3.84 -7.86 -8.63
N ARG A 111 3.38 -7.19 -9.69
CA ARG A 111 3.96 -7.33 -11.03
C ARG A 111 5.39 -6.79 -11.13
N ILE A 112 5.74 -5.76 -10.39
CA ILE A 112 7.13 -5.27 -10.29
C ILE A 112 7.98 -6.28 -9.51
N LYS A 113 7.45 -6.79 -8.39
CA LYS A 113 8.13 -7.76 -7.52
C LYS A 113 8.40 -9.10 -8.24
N ILE A 114 7.39 -9.60 -8.96
CA ILE A 114 7.37 -10.89 -9.63
C ILE A 114 7.14 -10.64 -11.13
N PRO A 115 8.21 -10.46 -11.92
CA PRO A 115 8.10 -10.31 -13.36
C PRO A 115 7.39 -11.54 -13.96
N GLY A 116 6.37 -11.31 -14.79
CA GLY A 116 5.57 -12.40 -15.37
C GLY A 116 4.41 -12.90 -14.49
N TYR A 117 4.11 -12.23 -13.36
CA TYR A 117 2.95 -12.57 -12.54
C TYR A 117 1.64 -12.50 -13.33
N LEU A 118 0.96 -13.65 -13.44
CA LEU A 118 -0.29 -13.87 -14.19
C LEU A 118 -0.20 -13.53 -15.70
N ARG A 119 0.96 -13.75 -16.32
CA ARG A 119 1.09 -13.83 -17.78
C ARG A 119 0.87 -15.24 -18.29
#